data_AF-A0A945FGV5-F1
#
_entry.id   AF-A0A945FGV5-F1
#
_cell.length_a   1.000
_cell.length_b   1.000
_cell.length_c   1.000
_cell.angle_alpha   90.00
_cell.angle_beta   90.00
_cell.angle_gamma   90.00
#
_symmetry.space_group_name_H-M   'P 1'
#
loop_
_entity.id
_entity.type
_entity.pdbx_description
1 polymer ?
#
loop_
_entity_poly.entity_id
_entity_poly.type
_entity_poly.pdbx_seq_one_letter_code
_entity_poly.pdbx_strand_id
1 'polypeptide(L)' 'MDQLSPAVDFRPRSRQLTMGGMPWLPRITDKARAHLRGTIGDYIYP' A
#
# COMPACT_ATOMS: atom_id res chain seq x y z
N MET A 1 -7.90 -8.58 28.17
CA MET A 1 -7.39 -7.48 27.33
C MET A 1 -7.10 -8.08 25.98
N ASP A 2 -7.96 -7.84 25.00
CA ASP A 2 -7.70 -8.26 23.62
C ASP A 2 -6.39 -7.61 23.15
N GLN A 3 -5.40 -8.44 22.84
CA GLN A 3 -4.20 -8.04 22.14
C GLN A 3 -4.61 -7.66 20.73
N LEU A 4 -4.90 -6.37 20.50
CA LEU A 4 -5.05 -5.82 19.16
C LEU A 4 -3.79 -6.22 18.37
N SER A 5 -3.97 -7.01 17.31
CA SER A 5 -2.89 -7.37 16.40
C SER A 5 -2.09 -6.11 16.05
N PRO A 6 -0.75 -6.18 16.03
CA PRO A 6 0.05 -5.06 15.55
C PRO A 6 -0.53 -4.64 14.20
N ALA A 7 -0.83 -3.34 14.06
CA ALA A 7 -1.42 -2.79 12.86
C ALA A 7 -0.69 -3.37 11.65
N VAL A 8 -1.41 -4.11 10.79
CA VAL A 8 -0.81 -4.89 9.72
C VAL A 8 0.11 -3.99 8.91
N ASP A 9 1.40 -4.32 8.87
CA ASP A 9 2.41 -3.54 8.15
C ASP A 9 1.93 -3.28 6.72
N PHE A 10 2.04 -2.04 6.27
CA PHE A 10 1.54 -1.65 4.96
C PHE A 10 2.21 -2.47 3.85
N ARG A 11 1.40 -3.20 3.10
CA ARG A 11 1.83 -3.95 1.92
C ARG A 11 0.98 -3.56 0.71
N PRO A 12 1.54 -2.87 -0.29
CA PRO A 12 0.78 -2.49 -1.47
C PRO A 12 0.50 -3.70 -2.37
N ARG A 13 -0.55 -3.61 -3.19
CA ARG A 13 -0.99 -4.67 -4.11
C ARG A 13 0.11 -5.10 -5.10
N SER A 14 -0.05 -6.30 -5.66
CA SER A 14 0.90 -6.90 -6.62
C SER A 14 1.21 -5.96 -7.78
N ARG A 15 2.47 -6.00 -8.27
CA ARG A 15 2.91 -5.25 -9.47
C ARG A 15 2.16 -5.69 -10.73
N GLN A 16 1.75 -6.95 -10.80
CA GLN A 16 1.06 -7.55 -11.94
C GLN A 16 -0.44 -7.24 -11.93
N LEU A 17 -0.98 -6.75 -10.80
CA LEU A 17 -2.38 -6.38 -10.73
C LEU A 17 -2.64 -5.18 -11.65
N THR A 18 -3.64 -5.34 -12.50
CA THR A 18 -4.00 -4.38 -13.53
C THR A 18 -5.33 -3.72 -13.16
N MET A 19 -5.46 -2.42 -13.38
CA MET A 19 -6.71 -1.67 -13.23
C MET A 19 -6.86 -0.73 -14.42
N GLY A 20 -8.01 -0.77 -15.10
CA GLY A 20 -8.21 0.01 -16.34
C GLY A 20 -7.20 -0.33 -17.45
N GLY A 21 -6.73 -1.58 -17.52
CA GLY A 21 -5.69 -2.00 -18.47
C GLY A 21 -4.27 -1.55 -18.14
N MET A 22 -4.08 -0.79 -17.05
CA MET A 22 -2.76 -0.32 -16.62
C MET A 22 -2.19 -1.20 -15.50
N PRO A 23 -1.08 -1.92 -15.73
CA PRO A 23 -0.38 -2.59 -14.65
C PRO A 23 0.19 -1.56 -13.68
N TRP A 24 0.45 -1.96 -12.43
CA TRP A 24 1.05 -1.10 -11.40
C TRP A 24 0.17 0.07 -10.88
N LEU A 25 -0.88 0.48 -11.62
CA LEU A 25 -1.82 1.51 -11.20
C LEU A 25 -2.45 1.25 -9.82
N PRO A 26 -2.90 0.01 -9.48
CA PRO A 26 -3.37 -0.30 -8.14
C PRO A 26 -2.28 -0.08 -7.07
N ARG A 27 -1.05 -0.50 -7.39
CA ARG A 27 0.08 -0.46 -6.46
C ARG A 27 0.51 0.97 -6.16
N ILE A 28 0.62 1.83 -7.18
CA ILE A 28 0.99 3.23 -6.96
C ILE A 28 -0.10 3.98 -6.20
N THR A 29 -1.37 3.65 -6.44
CA THR A 29 -2.50 4.20 -5.69
C THR A 29 -2.43 3.83 -4.21
N ASP A 30 -2.07 2.59 -3.87
CA ASP A 30 -1.87 2.18 -2.47
C ASP A 30 -0.76 2.97 -1.81
N LYS A 31 0.38 3.09 -2.50
CA LYS A 31 1.54 3.84 -1.98
C LYS A 31 1.21 5.30 -1.78
N ALA A 32 0.47 5.93 -2.70
CA ALA A 32 0.02 7.31 -2.56
C ALA A 32 -0.83 7.49 -1.29
N ARG A 33 -1.81 6.60 -1.06
CA ARG A 33 -2.67 6.65 0.13
C ARG A 33 -1.90 6.43 1.42
N ALA A 34 -0.96 5.49 1.43
CA ALA A 34 -0.13 5.21 2.60
C ALA A 34 0.87 6.34 2.89
N HIS A 35 1.44 6.96 1.85
CA HIS A 35 2.29 8.14 1.99
C HIS A 35 1.53 9.29 2.65
N LEU A 36 0.33 9.61 2.14
CA LEU A 36 -0.53 10.66 2.69
C LEU A 36 -0.97 10.39 4.14
N ARG A 37 -1.04 9.12 4.55
CA ARG A 37 -1.40 8.71 5.91
C ARG A 37 -0.20 8.55 6.85
N GLY A 38 1.03 8.69 6.34
CA GLY A 38 2.25 8.45 7.13
C GLY A 38 2.47 6.97 7.50
N THR A 39 1.83 6.04 6.79
CA THR A 39 1.87 4.59 7.10
C THR A 39 2.60 3.79 6.01
N ILE A 40 3.45 4.42 5.21
CA ILE A 40 4.07 3.78 4.04
C ILE A 40 5.19 2.79 4.39
N GLY A 41 5.70 2.84 5.63
CA GLY A 41 6.83 2.01 6.07
C GLY A 41 8.08 2.25 5.23
N ASP A 42 8.78 1.18 4.86
CA ASP A 42 10.03 1.24 4.08
C ASP A 42 9.81 1.49 2.56
N TYR A 43 8.56 1.63 2.11
CA TYR A 43 8.28 1.90 0.70
C TYR A 43 8.50 3.37 0.35
N ILE A 44 9.18 3.64 -0.76
CA ILE A 44 9.37 4.99 -1.29
C ILE A 44 8.25 5.32 -2.27
N TYR A 45 7.54 6.44 -2.08
CA TYR A 45 6.62 7.02 -3.07
C TYR A 45 7.30 8.21 -3.76
N PRO A 46 7.52 8.15 -5.10
CA PRO A 46 8.12 9.25 -5.85
C PRO A 46 7.14 10.41 -6.10
#